data_AF-B8Y6D9-F1
#
_entry.id   AF-B8Y6D9-F1
#
_cell.length_a   1.000
_cell.length_b   1.000
_cell.length_c   1.000
_cell.angle_alpha   90.00
_cell.angle_beta   90.00
_cell.angle_gamma   90.00
#
_symmetry.space_group_name_H-M   'P 1'
#
loop_
_entity.id
_entity.type
_entity.pdbx_description
1 polymer ?
#
loop_
_entity_poly.entity_id
_entity_poly.type
_entity_poly.pdbx_seq_one_letter_code
_entity_poly.pdbx_strand_id
1 'polypeptide(L)'
;MALTVNTNITSMSVQKNLNKSPDALGTTMGRLSSGLKINSAKDDAAGLQISNRLTTQIKGLSVAVKNASDGISIAQTAEGAMATSGNIMQRMRELALQSANGSNSDDDRASMQQEFTALSGELTRIANTTTFGGRNLLDGTFSGSSFQVGANSNESISFGMKDVSATAMKGNYNEASVAGGVATLQASVTGAAGKFGTNNAGSTSASVVGTAGAGVFDKPTIGAAAGNLVLNVGTTTTTIAAAAGDTLQDVVDNINLETSNTGVTASIDSATGALKLDGTQAFTIDASTDDVLSTALGLAEAGGAQLSKTGTANLRDGVLGAGGAGNLTLGSTNIALVATDTLSSVVGKVNAQTGTTGVTASIDSATGQLKLNSAAGFDVGGTAGTLTGLGLTAGSVAIAPQTTGLASAASIDINGTTFNFAQGDDLDSIVANINNNGAGAVGSGTALTGVTAKNDNGRLVLTSANGQDIKLDNGSGLAGQGALAAVGLNSGTSKAGLVADTSFSLNGLEVKFKKGDDMDSIAASINAACTGVNASLVVNAGSSTLSLFADQDITVADGSNGTGLAALGLTAVAGKSSAVELESTVSYLNITDAQSAQ
;
A
#
# COMPACT_ATOMS: atom_id res chain seq x y z
N MET A 1 -90.96 65.44 -21.84
CA MET A 1 -90.02 65.30 -22.99
C MET A 1 -90.06 66.59 -23.78
N ALA A 2 -88.94 67.31 -23.84
CA ALA A 2 -88.86 68.58 -24.58
C ALA A 2 -88.42 68.32 -26.03
N LEU A 3 -89.28 68.63 -27.01
CA LEU A 3 -88.89 68.70 -28.42
C LEU A 3 -88.20 70.05 -28.68
N THR A 4 -86.92 70.03 -29.00
CA THR A 4 -86.16 71.21 -29.42
C THR A 4 -85.61 70.96 -30.83
N VAL A 5 -85.77 71.93 -31.73
CA VAL A 5 -85.46 71.78 -33.18
C VAL A 5 -84.01 72.17 -33.51
N ASN A 6 -83.41 73.08 -32.72
CA ASN A 6 -82.06 73.58 -32.96
C ASN A 6 -80.95 72.60 -32.51
N THR A 7 -81.25 71.71 -31.57
CA THR A 7 -80.33 70.66 -31.11
C THR A 7 -81.05 69.32 -31.14
N ASN A 8 -80.97 68.65 -32.29
CA ASN A 8 -81.61 67.36 -32.46
C ASN A 8 -80.79 66.26 -31.77
N ILE A 9 -81.18 65.93 -30.54
CA ILE A 9 -80.52 64.94 -29.69
C ILE A 9 -80.55 63.54 -30.33
N THR A 10 -81.60 63.19 -31.09
CA THR A 10 -81.68 61.88 -31.77
C THR A 10 -80.66 61.80 -32.91
N SER A 11 -80.52 62.86 -33.70
CA SER A 11 -79.51 62.94 -34.77
C SER A 11 -78.08 62.92 -34.22
N MET A 12 -77.78 63.66 -33.15
CA MET A 12 -76.46 63.62 -32.51
C MET A 12 -76.12 62.25 -31.91
N SER A 13 -77.12 61.54 -31.36
CA SER A 13 -76.95 60.18 -30.85
C SER A 13 -76.68 59.19 -32.00
N VAL A 14 -77.42 59.30 -33.10
CA VAL A 14 -77.20 58.51 -34.32
C VAL A 14 -75.80 58.77 -34.89
N GLN A 15 -75.36 60.02 -34.98
CA GLN A 15 -74.02 60.38 -35.48
C GLN A 15 -72.91 59.86 -34.56
N LYS A 16 -73.07 59.93 -33.23
CA LYS A 16 -72.11 59.36 -32.27
C LYS A 16 -72.01 57.84 -32.40
N ASN A 17 -73.12 57.14 -32.59
CA ASN A 17 -73.12 55.69 -32.80
C ASN A 17 -72.57 55.32 -34.18
N LEU A 18 -72.87 56.12 -35.21
CA LEU A 18 -72.33 55.95 -36.54
C LEU A 18 -70.82 56.14 -36.56
N ASN A 19 -70.24 57.07 -35.81
CA ASN A 19 -68.78 57.21 -35.70
C ASN A 19 -68.10 56.02 -35.00
N LYS A 20 -68.79 55.29 -34.11
CA LYS A 20 -68.25 54.07 -33.48
C LYS A 20 -68.15 52.89 -34.46
N SER A 21 -68.98 52.83 -35.49
CA SER A 21 -69.02 51.72 -36.45
C SER A 21 -67.78 51.64 -37.36
N PRO A 22 -67.28 52.73 -37.99
CA PRO A 22 -66.01 52.77 -38.71
C PRO A 22 -64.81 52.42 -37.83
N ASP A 23 -64.77 52.88 -36.57
CA ASP A 23 -63.68 52.57 -35.64
C ASP A 23 -63.63 51.07 -35.31
N ALA A 24 -64.80 50.46 -35.06
CA ALA A 24 -64.91 49.02 -34.85
C ALA A 24 -64.56 48.22 -36.11
N LEU A 25 -65.00 48.68 -37.29
CA LEU A 25 -64.66 48.07 -38.58
C LEU A 25 -63.14 48.15 -38.84
N GLY A 26 -62.52 49.30 -38.62
CA GLY A 26 -61.07 49.48 -38.78
C GLY A 26 -60.26 48.56 -37.86
N THR A 27 -60.70 48.41 -36.61
CA THR A 27 -60.10 47.45 -35.66
C THR A 27 -60.25 46.01 -36.15
N THR A 28 -61.44 45.63 -36.64
CA THR A 28 -61.71 44.27 -37.13
C THR A 28 -60.91 43.95 -38.39
N MET A 29 -60.78 44.92 -39.31
CA MET A 29 -59.95 44.78 -40.52
C MET A 29 -58.46 44.67 -40.17
N GLY A 30 -57.98 45.42 -39.18
CA GLY A 30 -56.60 45.28 -38.69
C GLY A 30 -56.31 43.92 -38.06
N ARG A 31 -57.27 43.37 -37.30
CA ARG A 31 -57.18 42.00 -36.75
C ARG A 31 -57.24 40.93 -37.83
N LEU A 32 -58.09 41.11 -38.84
CA LEU A 32 -58.20 40.19 -39.97
C LEU A 32 -56.92 40.19 -40.81
N SER A 33 -56.35 41.37 -41.08
CA SER A 33 -55.13 41.50 -41.88
C SER A 33 -53.88 40.97 -41.17
N SER A 34 -53.80 41.11 -39.85
CA SER A 34 -52.66 40.59 -39.06
C SER A 34 -52.84 39.13 -38.64
N GLY A 35 -54.08 38.63 -38.62
CA GLY A 35 -54.43 37.35 -38.00
C GLY A 35 -54.31 37.36 -36.47
N LEU A 36 -54.01 38.50 -35.85
CA LEU A 36 -53.78 38.64 -34.41
C LEU A 36 -54.95 39.37 -33.77
N LYS A 37 -55.48 38.81 -32.67
CA LYS A 37 -56.54 39.45 -31.87
C LYS A 37 -56.04 40.74 -31.18
N ILE A 38 -54.76 40.79 -30.80
CA ILE A 38 -54.12 41.91 -30.12
C ILE A 38 -53.03 42.45 -31.05
N ASN A 39 -53.23 43.63 -31.64
CA ASN A 39 -52.27 44.24 -32.56
C ASN A 39 -51.52 45.43 -31.92
N SER A 40 -52.14 46.09 -30.93
CA SER A 40 -51.56 47.25 -30.26
C SER A 40 -51.83 47.25 -28.75
N ALA A 41 -51.07 48.05 -27.99
CA ALA A 41 -51.29 48.22 -26.56
C ALA A 41 -52.67 48.83 -26.20
N LYS A 42 -53.35 49.46 -27.18
CA LYS A 42 -54.71 50.00 -27.03
C LYS A 42 -55.77 48.88 -26.98
N ASP A 43 -55.50 47.74 -27.62
CA ASP A 43 -56.43 46.61 -27.67
C ASP A 43 -56.48 45.84 -26.34
N ASP A 44 -55.31 45.51 -25.79
CA ASP A 44 -55.13 44.81 -24.51
C ASP A 44 -53.66 44.90 -24.07
N ALA A 45 -53.36 45.83 -23.14
CA ALA A 45 -52.00 46.04 -22.66
C ALA A 45 -51.45 44.83 -21.87
N ALA A 46 -52.29 44.17 -21.06
CA ALA A 46 -51.89 43.01 -20.27
C ALA A 46 -51.66 41.78 -21.18
N GLY A 47 -52.57 41.56 -22.13
CA GLY A 47 -52.43 40.52 -23.15
C GLY A 47 -51.17 40.70 -24.00
N LEU A 48 -50.89 41.92 -24.45
CA LEU A 48 -49.66 42.23 -25.21
C LEU A 48 -48.39 41.98 -24.40
N GLN A 49 -48.36 42.33 -23.11
CA GLN A 49 -47.21 42.06 -22.23
C GLN A 49 -46.95 40.55 -22.08
N ILE A 50 -48.02 39.77 -21.86
CA ILE A 50 -47.91 38.31 -21.74
C ILE A 50 -47.44 37.71 -23.07
N SER A 51 -48.01 38.13 -24.20
CA SER A 51 -47.60 37.69 -25.54
C SER A 51 -46.14 38.03 -25.85
N ASN A 52 -45.66 39.21 -25.48
CA ASN A 52 -44.25 39.61 -25.67
C ASN A 52 -43.30 38.77 -24.80
N ARG A 53 -43.68 38.50 -23.54
CA ARG A 53 -42.91 37.61 -22.65
C ARG A 53 -42.84 36.19 -23.21
N LEU A 54 -43.97 35.63 -23.64
CA LEU A 54 -44.01 34.30 -24.26
C LEU A 54 -43.23 34.26 -25.58
N THR A 55 -43.32 35.30 -26.42
CA THR A 55 -42.54 35.38 -27.67
C THR A 55 -41.04 35.40 -27.39
N THR A 56 -40.61 36.13 -26.37
CA THR A 56 -39.20 36.17 -25.94
C THR A 56 -38.76 34.80 -25.44
N GLN A 57 -39.61 34.14 -24.64
CA GLN A 57 -39.35 32.79 -24.14
C GLN A 57 -39.25 31.75 -25.28
N ILE A 58 -40.14 31.79 -26.27
CA ILE A 58 -40.10 30.91 -27.44
C ILE A 58 -38.82 31.13 -28.25
N LYS A 59 -38.42 32.39 -28.49
CA LYS A 59 -37.16 32.70 -29.18
C LYS A 59 -35.95 32.20 -28.38
N GLY A 60 -35.97 32.37 -27.05
CA GLY A 60 -34.95 31.82 -26.14
C GLY A 60 -34.85 30.30 -26.24
N LEU A 61 -35.99 29.60 -26.17
CA LEU A 61 -36.06 28.14 -26.32
C LEU A 61 -35.56 27.68 -27.70
N SER A 62 -35.83 28.42 -28.78
CA SER A 62 -35.34 28.06 -30.11
C SER A 62 -33.81 28.12 -30.23
N VAL A 63 -33.17 29.08 -29.55
CA VAL A 63 -31.69 29.13 -29.46
C VAL A 63 -31.18 28.03 -28.54
N ALA A 64 -31.85 27.78 -27.42
CA ALA A 64 -31.50 26.70 -26.51
C ALA A 64 -31.50 25.32 -27.17
N VAL A 65 -32.47 25.02 -28.06
CA VAL A 65 -32.49 23.78 -28.84
C VAL A 65 -31.26 23.65 -29.74
N LYS A 66 -30.81 24.75 -30.35
CA LYS A 66 -29.58 24.77 -31.16
C LYS A 66 -28.34 24.54 -30.29
N ASN A 67 -28.23 25.23 -29.15
CA ASN A 67 -27.13 25.02 -28.20
C ASN A 67 -27.08 23.57 -27.67
N ALA A 68 -28.24 22.96 -27.41
CA ALA A 68 -28.33 21.56 -26.99
C ALA A 68 -27.86 20.62 -28.12
N SER A 69 -28.19 20.93 -29.36
CA SER A 69 -27.75 20.16 -30.54
C SER A 69 -26.23 20.26 -30.76
N ASP A 70 -25.62 21.42 -30.47
CA ASP A 70 -24.17 21.59 -30.46
C ASP A 70 -23.52 20.76 -29.34
N GLY A 71 -24.11 20.76 -28.15
CA GLY A 71 -23.68 19.92 -27.03
C GLY A 71 -23.72 18.42 -27.38
N ILE A 72 -24.78 17.97 -28.05
CA ILE A 72 -24.91 16.59 -28.57
C ILE A 72 -23.80 16.29 -29.58
N SER A 73 -23.54 17.19 -30.52
CA SER A 73 -22.52 16.99 -31.56
C SER A 73 -21.11 16.89 -30.97
N ILE A 74 -20.81 17.70 -29.95
CA ILE A 74 -19.55 17.62 -29.19
C ILE A 74 -19.43 16.28 -28.48
N ALA A 75 -20.49 15.86 -27.78
CA ALA A 75 -20.50 14.58 -27.06
C ALA A 75 -20.32 13.38 -28.01
N GLN A 76 -21.00 13.37 -29.16
CA GLN A 76 -20.87 12.31 -30.17
C GLN A 76 -19.47 12.25 -30.79
N THR A 77 -18.87 13.40 -31.07
CA THR A 77 -17.50 13.46 -31.59
C THR A 77 -16.50 12.88 -30.59
N ALA A 78 -16.65 13.24 -29.31
CA ALA A 78 -15.84 12.69 -28.24
C ALA A 78 -16.08 11.19 -28.04
N GLU A 79 -17.34 10.74 -28.08
CA GLU A 79 -17.69 9.32 -27.93
C GLU A 79 -17.09 8.45 -29.03
N GLY A 80 -17.12 8.90 -30.29
CA GLY A 80 -16.48 8.18 -31.40
C GLY A 80 -14.95 8.05 -31.23
N ALA A 81 -14.29 9.11 -30.76
CA ALA A 81 -12.86 9.09 -30.46
C ALA A 81 -12.53 8.20 -29.24
N MET A 82 -13.38 8.23 -28.21
CA MET A 82 -13.23 7.36 -27.03
C MET A 82 -13.48 5.89 -27.36
N ALA A 83 -14.41 5.57 -28.26
CA ALA A 83 -14.62 4.19 -28.73
C ALA A 83 -13.36 3.65 -29.43
N THR A 84 -12.71 4.47 -30.26
CA THR A 84 -11.43 4.11 -30.89
C THR A 84 -10.33 3.93 -29.86
N SER A 85 -10.25 4.83 -28.88
CA SER A 85 -9.31 4.72 -27.75
C SER A 85 -9.53 3.43 -26.94
N GLY A 86 -10.79 3.06 -26.71
CA GLY A 86 -11.18 1.81 -26.05
C GLY A 86 -10.73 0.56 -26.80
N ASN A 87 -10.88 0.53 -28.13
CA ASN A 87 -10.38 -0.56 -28.97
C ASN A 87 -8.85 -0.68 -28.90
N ILE A 88 -8.13 0.45 -28.93
CA ILE A 88 -6.66 0.46 -28.76
C ILE A 88 -6.28 -0.08 -27.37
N MET A 89 -6.99 0.28 -26.31
CA MET A 89 -6.73 -0.24 -24.97
C MET A 89 -7.01 -1.74 -24.84
N GLN A 90 -8.01 -2.27 -25.53
CA GLN A 90 -8.24 -3.71 -25.61
C GLN A 90 -7.05 -4.40 -26.30
N ARG A 91 -6.56 -3.86 -27.42
CA ARG A 91 -5.36 -4.38 -28.09
C ARG A 91 -4.11 -4.32 -27.21
N MET A 92 -3.89 -3.22 -26.50
CA MET A 92 -2.78 -3.10 -25.53
C MET A 92 -2.89 -4.13 -24.40
N ARG A 93 -4.10 -4.45 -23.92
CA ARG A 93 -4.32 -5.50 -22.93
C ARG A 93 -4.01 -6.89 -23.49
N GLU A 94 -4.40 -7.17 -24.74
CA GLU A 94 -4.07 -8.43 -25.41
C GLU A 94 -2.55 -8.61 -25.50
N LEU A 95 -1.81 -7.58 -25.93
CA LEU A 95 -0.35 -7.60 -26.01
C LEU A 95 0.29 -7.81 -24.63
N ALA A 96 -0.21 -7.12 -23.60
CA ALA A 96 0.29 -7.29 -22.24
C ALA A 96 0.08 -8.74 -21.75
N LEU A 97 -1.10 -9.32 -21.97
CA LEU A 97 -1.41 -10.70 -21.57
C LEU A 97 -0.61 -11.72 -22.39
N GLN A 98 -0.41 -11.45 -23.68
CA GLN A 98 0.44 -12.26 -24.56
C GLN A 98 1.89 -12.23 -24.06
N SER A 99 2.42 -11.05 -23.71
CA SER A 99 3.79 -10.89 -23.19
C SER A 99 4.03 -11.54 -21.84
N ALA A 100 2.99 -11.70 -21.02
CA ALA A 100 3.08 -12.32 -19.70
C ALA A 100 3.31 -13.85 -19.77
N ASN A 101 3.06 -14.49 -20.93
CA ASN A 101 3.25 -15.93 -21.08
C ASN A 101 4.75 -16.28 -21.12
N GLY A 102 5.15 -17.31 -20.36
CA GLY A 102 6.54 -17.75 -20.21
C GLY A 102 7.13 -18.44 -21.44
N SER A 103 6.33 -18.76 -22.45
CA SER A 103 6.78 -19.38 -23.69
C SER A 103 7.33 -18.40 -24.74
N ASN A 104 7.16 -17.09 -24.55
CA ASN A 104 7.66 -16.09 -25.51
C ASN A 104 9.14 -15.81 -25.26
N SER A 105 9.91 -15.64 -26.33
CA SER A 105 11.31 -15.22 -26.27
C SER A 105 11.44 -13.73 -25.90
N ASP A 106 12.65 -13.31 -25.55
CA ASP A 106 12.94 -11.89 -25.28
C ASP A 106 12.76 -11.01 -26.52
N ASP A 107 13.07 -11.54 -27.72
CA ASP A 107 12.86 -10.85 -29.00
C ASP A 107 11.37 -10.64 -29.32
N ASP A 108 10.53 -11.63 -28.99
CA ASP A 108 9.07 -11.53 -29.14
C ASP A 108 8.50 -10.46 -28.18
N ARG A 109 9.01 -10.43 -26.93
CA ARG A 109 8.63 -9.41 -25.93
C ARG A 109 9.05 -8.02 -26.38
N ALA A 110 10.25 -7.87 -26.96
CA ALA A 110 10.72 -6.59 -27.51
C ALA A 110 9.81 -6.11 -28.67
N SER A 111 9.41 -7.01 -29.57
CA SER A 111 8.51 -6.69 -30.69
C SER A 111 7.11 -6.28 -30.22
N MET A 112 6.53 -7.01 -29.25
CA MET A 112 5.25 -6.64 -28.63
C MET A 112 5.33 -5.30 -27.90
N GLN A 113 6.46 -4.98 -27.26
CA GLN A 113 6.68 -3.70 -26.59
C GLN A 113 6.75 -2.53 -27.59
N GLN A 114 7.30 -2.74 -28.79
CA GLN A 114 7.29 -1.73 -29.85
C GLN A 114 5.87 -1.45 -30.33
N GLU A 115 5.04 -2.49 -30.55
CA GLU A 115 3.62 -2.32 -30.88
C GLU A 115 2.86 -1.59 -29.77
N PHE A 116 3.08 -1.98 -28.50
CA PHE A 116 2.48 -1.31 -27.34
C PHE A 116 2.85 0.18 -27.28
N THR A 117 4.11 0.51 -27.54
CA THR A 117 4.60 1.90 -27.56
C THR A 117 3.97 2.70 -28.70
N ALA A 118 3.81 2.11 -29.88
CA ALA A 118 3.14 2.74 -31.01
C ALA A 118 1.65 3.01 -30.71
N LEU A 119 0.95 2.05 -30.11
CA LEU A 119 -0.44 2.20 -29.68
C LEU A 119 -0.62 3.27 -28.59
N SER A 120 0.33 3.36 -27.66
CA SER A 120 0.39 4.44 -26.66
C SER A 120 0.57 5.83 -27.29
N GLY A 121 1.44 5.91 -28.31
CA GLY A 121 1.58 7.11 -29.13
C GLY A 121 0.28 7.48 -29.86
N GLU A 122 -0.41 6.48 -30.40
CA GLU A 122 -1.69 6.68 -31.10
C GLU A 122 -2.81 7.17 -30.16
N LEU A 123 -2.90 6.67 -28.93
CA LEU A 123 -3.81 7.23 -27.91
C LEU A 123 -3.56 8.71 -27.66
N THR A 124 -2.29 9.08 -27.52
CA THR A 124 -1.89 10.48 -27.32
C THR A 124 -2.22 11.33 -28.55
N ARG A 125 -2.07 10.78 -29.75
CA ARG A 125 -2.46 11.46 -31.00
C ARG A 125 -3.97 11.68 -31.07
N ILE A 126 -4.79 10.68 -30.73
CA ILE A 126 -6.25 10.81 -30.71
C ILE A 126 -6.65 11.92 -29.71
N ALA A 127 -6.14 11.87 -28.48
CA ALA A 127 -6.41 12.89 -27.47
C ALA A 127 -6.11 14.32 -27.96
N ASN A 128 -4.98 14.51 -28.64
CA ASN A 128 -4.53 15.82 -29.12
C ASN A 128 -5.17 16.28 -30.44
N THR A 129 -5.72 15.38 -31.25
CA THR A 129 -6.27 15.71 -32.58
C THR A 129 -7.79 15.74 -32.62
N THR A 130 -8.49 15.20 -31.62
CA THR A 130 -9.94 15.31 -31.51
C THR A 130 -10.35 16.72 -31.10
N THR A 131 -10.78 17.51 -32.08
CA THR A 131 -11.20 18.90 -31.89
C THR A 131 -12.62 19.14 -32.40
N PHE A 132 -13.33 20.07 -31.77
CA PHE A 132 -14.61 20.58 -32.26
C PHE A 132 -14.61 22.11 -32.19
N GLY A 133 -14.89 22.76 -33.32
CA GLY A 133 -14.86 24.23 -33.40
C GLY A 133 -13.51 24.85 -33.00
N GLY A 134 -12.40 24.12 -33.23
CA GLY A 134 -11.05 24.56 -32.88
C GLY A 134 -10.64 24.37 -31.42
N ARG A 135 -11.50 23.78 -30.57
CA ARG A 135 -11.15 23.39 -29.20
C ARG A 135 -10.91 21.89 -29.10
N ASN A 136 -9.83 21.51 -28.42
CA ASN A 136 -9.57 20.12 -28.10
C ASN A 136 -10.59 19.59 -27.10
N LEU A 137 -10.97 18.33 -27.26
CA LEU A 137 -11.99 17.69 -26.44
C LEU A 137 -11.39 16.74 -25.39
N LEU A 138 -10.32 16.01 -25.71
CA LEU A 138 -9.87 14.84 -24.95
C LEU A 138 -8.48 14.97 -24.29
N ASP A 139 -7.89 16.16 -24.30
CA ASP A 139 -6.60 16.47 -23.65
C ASP A 139 -6.75 16.98 -22.20
N GLY A 140 -7.97 16.94 -21.66
CA GLY A 140 -8.31 17.44 -20.32
C GLY A 140 -8.49 18.95 -20.21
N THR A 141 -8.21 19.73 -21.26
CA THR A 141 -8.46 21.19 -21.24
C THR A 141 -9.95 21.52 -21.31
N PHE A 142 -10.76 20.61 -21.87
CA PHE A 142 -12.22 20.76 -21.98
C PHE A 142 -12.94 20.45 -20.67
N SER A 143 -12.69 21.27 -19.64
CA SER A 143 -13.34 21.17 -18.33
C SER A 143 -14.39 22.27 -18.12
N GLY A 144 -15.55 21.91 -17.57
CA GLY A 144 -16.55 22.88 -17.11
C GLY A 144 -17.27 23.70 -18.19
N SER A 145 -17.40 23.19 -19.42
CA SER A 145 -18.15 23.89 -20.47
C SER A 145 -19.66 23.85 -20.18
N SER A 146 -20.28 25.02 -20.03
CA SER A 146 -21.72 25.17 -19.77
C SER A 146 -22.50 25.50 -21.05
N PHE A 147 -23.54 24.72 -21.34
CA PHE A 147 -24.45 24.93 -22.46
C PHE A 147 -25.79 25.45 -21.96
N GLN A 148 -26.18 26.65 -22.41
CA GLN A 148 -27.47 27.26 -22.06
C GLN A 148 -28.60 26.55 -22.83
N VAL A 149 -29.44 25.81 -22.12
CA VAL A 149 -30.53 24.98 -22.67
C VAL A 149 -31.93 25.46 -22.27
N GLY A 150 -32.02 26.59 -21.58
CA GLY A 150 -33.28 27.24 -21.24
C GLY A 150 -33.35 28.71 -21.66
N ALA A 151 -34.55 29.29 -21.52
CA ALA A 151 -34.82 30.67 -21.92
C ALA A 151 -34.44 31.70 -20.85
N ASN A 152 -34.28 31.27 -19.59
CA ASN A 152 -33.89 32.13 -18.47
C ASN A 152 -32.40 31.95 -18.16
N SER A 153 -31.77 32.98 -17.59
CA SER A 153 -30.35 32.92 -17.20
C SER A 153 -30.05 31.74 -16.28
N ASN A 154 -28.90 31.09 -16.47
CA ASN A 154 -28.38 29.97 -15.67
C ASN A 154 -29.14 28.63 -15.82
N GLU A 155 -30.07 28.52 -16.77
CA GLU A 155 -30.63 27.23 -17.20
C GLU A 155 -29.62 26.52 -18.12
N SER A 156 -28.54 26.00 -17.54
CA SER A 156 -27.42 25.41 -18.28
C SER A 156 -27.08 23.98 -17.84
N ILE A 157 -26.56 23.20 -18.79
CA ILE A 157 -25.96 21.89 -18.53
C ILE A 157 -24.45 22.03 -18.68
N SER A 158 -23.72 21.74 -17.61
CA SER A 158 -22.25 21.72 -17.63
C SER A 158 -21.74 20.29 -17.72
N PHE A 159 -20.84 20.03 -18.66
CA PHE A 159 -20.07 18.80 -18.69
C PHE A 159 -18.62 19.09 -19.09
N GLY A 160 -17.73 18.18 -18.74
CA GLY A 160 -16.32 18.25 -19.05
C GLY A 160 -15.78 16.86 -19.36
N MET A 161 -14.70 16.84 -20.12
CA MET A 161 -13.99 15.63 -20.50
C MET A 161 -12.69 15.57 -19.71
N LYS A 162 -12.32 14.36 -19.25
CA LYS A 162 -11.01 14.14 -18.64
C LYS A 162 -9.97 13.93 -19.74
N ASP A 163 -8.70 14.10 -19.37
CA ASP A 163 -7.59 13.74 -20.26
C ASP A 163 -7.57 12.22 -20.48
N VAL A 164 -7.59 11.82 -21.76
CA VAL A 164 -7.52 10.41 -22.22
C VAL A 164 -6.17 10.13 -22.89
N SER A 165 -5.20 11.03 -22.78
CA SER A 165 -3.82 10.82 -23.24
C SER A 165 -3.18 9.63 -22.52
N ALA A 166 -2.20 8.98 -23.17
CA ALA A 166 -1.50 7.86 -22.57
C ALA A 166 -0.75 8.24 -21.28
N THR A 167 -0.46 9.53 -21.07
CA THR A 167 0.21 10.03 -19.86
C THR A 167 -0.76 10.15 -18.68
N ALA A 168 -1.97 10.68 -18.91
CA ALA A 168 -2.99 10.81 -17.86
C ALA A 168 -3.68 9.49 -17.52
N MET A 169 -3.69 8.53 -18.45
CA MET A 169 -4.24 7.19 -18.24
C MET A 169 -3.27 6.23 -17.54
N LYS A 170 -2.07 6.68 -17.12
CA LYS A 170 -1.17 5.87 -16.30
C LYS A 170 -1.83 5.61 -14.94
N GLY A 171 -2.19 4.35 -14.68
CA GLY A 171 -2.57 3.92 -13.33
C GLY A 171 -1.34 3.91 -12.41
N ASN A 172 -1.56 4.01 -11.09
CA ASN A 172 -0.53 3.66 -10.12
C ASN A 172 -0.29 2.16 -10.22
N TYR A 173 0.81 1.76 -10.85
CA TYR A 173 1.29 0.38 -10.84
C TYR A 173 2.44 0.27 -9.85
N ASN A 174 2.35 -0.71 -8.96
CA ASN A 174 3.51 -1.16 -8.19
C ASN A 174 4.27 -2.11 -9.10
N GLU A 175 5.32 -1.62 -9.78
CA GLU A 175 6.29 -2.52 -10.37
C GLU A 175 6.90 -3.36 -9.25
N ALA A 176 6.70 -4.68 -9.31
CA ALA A 176 7.58 -5.58 -8.59
C ALA A 176 8.96 -5.44 -9.24
N SER A 177 9.77 -4.53 -8.69
CA SER A 177 11.18 -4.41 -9.07
C SER A 177 11.87 -5.71 -8.69
N VAL A 178 11.97 -6.65 -9.63
CA VAL A 178 13.07 -7.60 -9.64
C VAL A 178 14.29 -6.78 -9.99
N ALA A 179 15.12 -6.49 -8.99
CA ALA A 179 16.45 -5.95 -9.21
C ALA A 179 17.27 -6.99 -9.99
N GLY A 180 17.14 -7.00 -11.31
CA GLY A 180 17.70 -8.04 -12.16
C GLY A 180 17.29 -7.89 -13.62
N GLY A 181 17.58 -6.74 -14.22
CA GLY A 181 17.54 -6.54 -15.67
C GLY A 181 18.96 -6.45 -16.21
N VAL A 182 19.32 -7.43 -17.04
CA VAL A 182 20.64 -7.63 -17.67
C VAL A 182 21.06 -6.41 -18.50
N ALA A 183 21.98 -5.60 -17.96
CA ALA A 183 22.79 -4.65 -18.72
C ALA A 183 24.25 -4.87 -18.33
N THR A 184 24.98 -5.57 -19.21
CA THR A 184 26.46 -5.57 -19.34
C THR A 184 27.27 -5.50 -18.04
N LEU A 185 27.81 -6.64 -17.59
CA LEU A 185 28.82 -6.72 -16.53
C LEU A 185 30.10 -5.97 -16.95
N GLN A 186 30.24 -4.70 -16.53
CA GLN A 186 31.54 -4.08 -16.26
C GLN A 186 31.41 -3.18 -15.04
N ALA A 187 32.12 -3.57 -13.98
CA ALA A 187 32.35 -2.76 -12.80
C ALA A 187 33.26 -1.58 -13.14
N SER A 188 32.93 -0.40 -12.62
CA SER A 188 33.89 0.69 -12.44
C SER A 188 33.48 1.49 -11.22
N VAL A 189 34.13 1.18 -10.10
CA VAL A 189 34.19 2.05 -8.93
C VAL A 189 34.95 3.34 -9.31
N THR A 190 34.54 4.45 -8.70
CA THR A 190 35.38 5.53 -8.15
C THR A 190 34.95 6.91 -8.60
N GLY A 191 34.31 7.62 -7.67
CA GLY A 191 33.94 9.03 -7.83
C GLY A 191 33.42 9.65 -6.54
N ALA A 192 34.26 9.64 -5.50
CA ALA A 192 34.24 10.48 -4.29
C ALA A 192 33.04 10.41 -3.32
N ALA A 193 33.39 10.12 -2.07
CA ALA A 193 32.54 10.15 -0.89
C ALA A 193 31.85 11.52 -0.64
N GLY A 194 30.63 11.47 -0.13
CA GLY A 194 30.21 12.40 0.92
C GLY A 194 29.27 13.56 0.59
N LYS A 195 28.24 13.42 -0.27
CA LYS A 195 27.24 14.52 -0.35
C LYS A 195 25.75 14.23 -0.46
N PHE A 196 25.32 12.99 -0.73
CA PHE A 196 23.93 12.59 -0.49
C PHE A 196 23.95 11.16 0.03
N GLY A 197 23.43 10.98 1.24
CA GLY A 197 23.48 9.71 1.96
C GLY A 197 22.95 8.56 1.11
N THR A 198 23.69 7.45 1.11
CA THR A 198 23.17 6.16 0.68
C THR A 198 22.02 5.79 1.61
N ASN A 199 20.81 6.11 1.19
CA ASN A 199 19.63 5.44 1.73
C ASN A 199 19.73 3.99 1.28
N ASN A 200 20.27 3.15 2.15
CA ASN A 200 19.93 1.74 2.17
C ASN A 200 18.45 1.68 2.57
N ALA A 201 17.56 1.79 1.59
CA ALA A 201 16.13 1.56 1.78
C ALA A 201 15.93 0.08 2.14
N GLY A 202 16.11 -0.23 3.43
CA GLY A 202 16.08 -1.58 3.97
C GLY A 202 16.69 -1.76 5.36
N SER A 203 17.46 -0.79 5.89
CA SER A 203 18.10 -0.98 7.21
C SER A 203 17.21 -0.51 8.37
N THR A 204 16.44 -1.43 8.96
CA THR A 204 15.82 -1.29 10.30
C THR A 204 16.82 -1.57 11.44
N SER A 205 18.12 -1.59 11.15
CA SER A 205 19.19 -1.99 12.08
C SER A 205 20.45 -1.17 11.83
N ALA A 206 21.11 -0.75 12.90
CA ALA A 206 22.42 -0.12 12.86
C ALA A 206 23.46 -1.17 12.42
N SER A 207 24.33 -0.81 11.48
CA SER A 207 25.40 -1.69 11.03
C SER A 207 26.67 -0.90 10.79
N VAL A 208 27.79 -1.44 11.26
CA VAL A 208 29.13 -0.98 10.91
C VAL A 208 29.91 -2.16 10.37
N VAL A 209 30.51 -1.97 9.21
CA VAL A 209 31.49 -2.90 8.63
C VAL A 209 32.86 -2.26 8.85
N GLY A 210 33.85 -3.05 9.26
CA GLY A 210 35.24 -2.58 9.28
C GLY A 210 35.63 -1.96 7.92
N THR A 211 36.42 -0.90 7.95
CA THR A 211 37.07 -0.34 6.76
C THR A 211 38.53 -0.75 6.78
N ALA A 212 39.12 -0.97 5.60
CA ALA A 212 40.54 -1.27 5.45
C ALA A 212 41.40 -0.12 6.03
N GLY A 213 41.80 -0.24 7.29
CA GLY A 213 42.82 0.57 7.93
C GLY A 213 44.19 -0.06 7.68
N ALA A 214 45.14 0.72 7.17
CA ALA A 214 46.49 0.24 6.90
C ALA A 214 47.16 -0.28 8.19
N GLY A 215 47.35 -1.62 8.27
CA GLY A 215 48.54 -2.19 8.92
C GLY A 215 48.40 -3.06 10.17
N VAL A 216 47.25 -3.65 10.52
CA VAL A 216 47.22 -4.58 11.69
C VAL A 216 46.46 -5.89 11.45
N PHE A 217 45.46 -5.94 10.57
CA PHE A 217 45.30 -7.13 9.76
C PHE A 217 46.16 -6.91 8.53
N ASP A 218 47.17 -7.76 8.30
CA ASP A 218 47.43 -8.07 6.91
C ASP A 218 46.07 -8.56 6.39
N LYS A 219 45.42 -7.74 5.54
CA LYS A 219 44.52 -8.24 4.49
C LYS A 219 45.09 -9.60 4.12
N PRO A 220 44.37 -10.73 4.22
CA PRO A 220 44.94 -12.03 3.89
C PRO A 220 45.43 -11.88 2.46
N THR A 221 46.71 -11.60 2.38
CA THR A 221 47.46 -11.25 1.21
C THR A 221 48.44 -12.35 1.11
N ILE A 222 48.90 -12.55 -0.09
CA ILE A 222 49.85 -13.59 -0.42
C ILE A 222 51.24 -13.19 0.10
N GLY A 223 51.32 -12.17 0.98
CA GLY A 223 52.53 -11.53 1.42
C GLY A 223 53.27 -10.88 0.24
N ALA A 224 54.58 -10.71 0.42
CA ALA A 224 55.47 -10.13 -0.58
C ALA A 224 55.85 -11.08 -1.74
N ALA A 225 55.25 -12.28 -1.81
CA ALA A 225 55.59 -13.29 -2.80
C ALA A 225 54.42 -13.53 -3.76
N ALA A 226 54.69 -13.43 -5.06
CA ALA A 226 53.77 -13.93 -6.08
C ALA A 226 53.86 -15.46 -6.14
N GLY A 227 52.73 -16.12 -6.36
CA GLY A 227 52.64 -17.59 -6.37
C GLY A 227 51.56 -18.09 -7.32
N ASN A 228 51.48 -19.41 -7.44
CA ASN A 228 50.59 -20.08 -8.39
C ASN A 228 49.78 -21.17 -7.67
N LEU A 229 48.48 -20.96 -7.52
CA LEU A 229 47.57 -21.95 -6.97
C LEU A 229 47.15 -22.91 -8.09
N VAL A 230 47.47 -24.19 -7.96
CA VAL A 230 47.10 -25.20 -8.97
C VAL A 230 45.85 -25.95 -8.50
N LEU A 231 44.75 -25.79 -9.25
CA LEU A 231 43.53 -26.57 -9.08
C LEU A 231 43.48 -27.67 -10.14
N ASN A 232 43.26 -28.91 -9.71
CA ASN A 232 43.02 -30.02 -10.60
C ASN A 232 41.62 -30.57 -10.39
N VAL A 233 40.84 -30.66 -11.46
CA VAL A 233 39.49 -31.24 -11.47
C VAL A 233 39.40 -32.26 -12.60
N GLY A 234 39.36 -33.54 -12.25
CA GLY A 234 39.47 -34.63 -13.24
C GLY A 234 40.79 -34.58 -14.00
N THR A 235 40.75 -34.36 -15.32
CA THR A 235 41.95 -34.22 -16.17
C THR A 235 42.36 -32.77 -16.42
N THR A 236 41.56 -31.80 -15.99
CA THR A 236 41.80 -30.37 -16.21
C THR A 236 42.66 -29.82 -15.07
N THR A 237 43.81 -29.24 -15.42
CA THR A 237 44.70 -28.56 -14.47
C THR A 237 44.72 -27.07 -14.81
N THR A 238 44.32 -26.23 -13.87
CA THR A 238 44.30 -24.78 -14.02
C THR A 238 45.22 -24.15 -12.99
N THR A 239 46.15 -23.32 -13.46
CA THR A 239 47.05 -22.57 -12.61
C THR A 239 46.52 -21.14 -12.45
N ILE A 240 46.17 -20.78 -11.23
CA ILE A 240 45.63 -19.48 -10.86
C ILE A 240 46.79 -18.65 -10.33
N ALA A 241 47.18 -17.63 -11.08
CA ALA A 241 48.23 -16.71 -10.67
C ALA A 241 47.69 -15.77 -9.59
N ALA A 242 48.52 -15.50 -8.60
CA ALA A 242 48.15 -14.60 -7.54
C ALA A 242 49.37 -13.71 -7.21
N ALA A 243 49.18 -12.40 -7.35
CA ALA A 243 50.26 -11.42 -7.32
C ALA A 243 50.59 -11.01 -5.88
N ALA A 244 51.82 -10.52 -5.69
CA ALA A 244 52.25 -9.95 -4.42
C ALA A 244 51.32 -8.76 -4.05
N GLY A 245 50.66 -8.83 -2.90
CA GLY A 245 49.71 -7.80 -2.44
C GLY A 245 48.23 -8.01 -2.79
N ASP A 246 47.87 -9.08 -3.50
CA ASP A 246 46.47 -9.46 -3.75
C ASP A 246 45.70 -9.75 -2.46
N THR A 247 44.39 -9.45 -2.39
CA THR A 247 43.48 -9.73 -1.26
C THR A 247 43.04 -11.18 -1.38
N LEU A 248 42.51 -11.72 -0.27
CA LEU A 248 41.69 -12.91 -0.32
C LEU A 248 40.52 -12.76 -1.30
N GLN A 249 39.94 -11.57 -1.46
CA GLN A 249 38.91 -11.31 -2.46
C GLN A 249 39.46 -11.38 -3.90
N ASP A 250 40.66 -10.87 -4.16
CA ASP A 250 41.33 -10.95 -5.46
C ASP A 250 41.65 -12.42 -5.79
N VAL A 251 42.04 -13.22 -4.78
CA VAL A 251 42.20 -14.67 -4.92
C VAL A 251 40.87 -15.37 -5.19
N VAL A 252 39.78 -15.00 -4.49
CA VAL A 252 38.42 -15.49 -4.75
C VAL A 252 37.98 -15.17 -6.17
N ASP A 253 38.20 -13.93 -6.62
CA ASP A 253 37.83 -13.46 -7.94
C ASP A 253 38.64 -14.19 -9.03
N ASN A 254 39.95 -14.35 -8.83
CA ASN A 254 40.82 -15.10 -9.73
C ASN A 254 40.40 -16.59 -9.83
N ILE A 255 39.93 -17.20 -8.73
CA ILE A 255 39.37 -18.57 -8.78
C ILE A 255 38.02 -18.59 -9.51
N ASN A 256 37.15 -17.60 -9.24
CA ASN A 256 35.82 -17.54 -9.83
C ASN A 256 35.82 -17.22 -11.34
N LEU A 257 36.84 -16.50 -11.82
CA LEU A 257 37.07 -16.29 -13.25
C LEU A 257 37.30 -17.62 -13.99
N GLU A 258 37.90 -18.61 -13.30
CA GLU A 258 38.18 -19.93 -13.86
C GLU A 258 37.10 -20.97 -13.53
N THR A 259 35.96 -20.57 -12.95
CA THR A 259 34.85 -21.49 -12.60
C THR A 259 34.28 -22.20 -13.83
N SER A 260 34.21 -21.54 -14.99
CA SER A 260 33.73 -22.20 -16.22
C SER A 260 34.64 -23.34 -16.68
N ASN A 261 35.92 -23.31 -16.29
CA ASN A 261 36.94 -24.28 -16.69
C ASN A 261 37.11 -25.39 -15.65
N THR A 262 36.98 -25.05 -14.36
CA THR A 262 37.23 -25.96 -13.23
C THR A 262 35.95 -26.52 -12.62
N GLY A 263 34.81 -25.83 -12.72
CA GLY A 263 33.59 -26.16 -11.98
C GLY A 263 33.70 -25.92 -10.47
N VAL A 264 34.76 -25.23 -10.02
CA VAL A 264 34.99 -24.85 -8.62
C VAL A 264 34.70 -23.36 -8.46
N THR A 265 33.94 -23.02 -7.43
CA THR A 265 33.66 -21.65 -7.01
C THR A 265 34.36 -21.38 -5.69
N ALA A 266 34.87 -20.16 -5.52
CA ALA A 266 35.43 -19.66 -4.29
C ALA A 266 34.51 -18.62 -3.65
N SER A 267 34.45 -18.60 -2.33
CA SER A 267 33.76 -17.58 -1.54
C SER A 267 34.47 -17.40 -0.20
N ILE A 268 34.10 -16.36 0.56
CA ILE A 268 34.55 -16.20 1.94
C ILE A 268 33.46 -16.74 2.85
N ASP A 269 33.81 -17.70 3.71
CA ASP A 269 32.86 -18.30 4.66
C ASP A 269 32.45 -17.27 5.71
N SER A 270 31.15 -16.99 5.82
CA SER A 270 30.62 -15.96 6.73
C SER A 270 30.73 -16.31 8.22
N ALA A 271 31.01 -17.56 8.57
CA ALA A 271 31.18 -18.03 9.94
C ALA A 271 32.66 -18.09 10.38
N THR A 272 33.57 -18.36 9.44
CA THR A 272 35.00 -18.59 9.73
C THR A 272 35.93 -17.55 9.11
N GLY A 273 35.48 -16.75 8.15
CA GLY A 273 36.30 -15.78 7.42
C GLY A 273 37.32 -16.42 6.47
N ALA A 274 37.29 -17.74 6.35
CA ALA A 274 38.23 -18.50 5.53
C ALA A 274 37.82 -18.47 4.05
N LEU A 275 38.81 -18.61 3.17
CA LEU A 275 38.57 -18.98 1.78
C LEU A 275 37.88 -20.34 1.74
N LYS A 276 36.66 -20.34 1.20
CA LYS A 276 35.79 -21.49 1.00
C LYS A 276 35.79 -21.84 -0.48
N LEU A 277 36.19 -23.06 -0.82
CA LEU A 277 36.03 -23.59 -2.18
C LEU A 277 34.90 -24.61 -2.19
N ASP A 278 33.98 -24.46 -3.14
CA ASP A 278 32.87 -25.38 -3.40
C ASP A 278 32.99 -25.87 -4.86
N GLY A 279 33.10 -27.18 -5.04
CA GLY A 279 33.15 -27.82 -6.36
C GLY A 279 32.02 -28.84 -6.52
N THR A 280 31.48 -28.95 -7.73
CA THR A 280 30.47 -29.98 -8.08
C THR A 280 31.09 -31.36 -8.31
N GLN A 281 32.42 -31.44 -8.41
CA GLN A 281 33.21 -32.66 -8.56
C GLN A 281 34.35 -32.69 -7.54
N ALA A 282 35.00 -33.83 -7.37
CA ALA A 282 36.22 -33.93 -6.57
C ALA A 282 37.35 -33.12 -7.21
N PHE A 283 38.05 -32.33 -6.40
CA PHE A 283 39.16 -31.50 -6.84
C PHE A 283 40.34 -31.65 -5.88
N THR A 284 41.54 -31.48 -6.41
CA THR A 284 42.77 -31.41 -5.63
C THR A 284 43.37 -30.03 -5.76
N ILE A 285 43.94 -29.54 -4.67
CA ILE A 285 44.78 -28.35 -4.68
C ILE A 285 46.22 -28.82 -4.52
N ASP A 286 47.03 -28.62 -5.57
CA ASP A 286 48.45 -28.92 -5.51
C ASP A 286 49.20 -27.71 -4.95
N ALA A 287 49.46 -27.76 -3.66
CA ALA A 287 50.34 -26.84 -2.98
C ALA A 287 51.78 -27.29 -3.21
N SER A 288 52.49 -26.70 -4.17
CA SER A 288 53.91 -27.01 -4.34
C SER A 288 54.67 -26.62 -3.06
N THR A 289 55.63 -27.43 -2.63
CA THR A 289 56.36 -27.24 -1.36
C THR A 289 57.24 -25.98 -1.32
N ASP A 290 57.38 -25.29 -2.45
CA ASP A 290 58.14 -24.04 -2.62
C ASP A 290 57.22 -22.81 -2.81
N ASP A 291 55.88 -22.99 -2.77
CA ASP A 291 54.94 -21.92 -3.06
C ASP A 291 54.48 -21.22 -1.77
N VAL A 292 54.93 -19.97 -1.60
CA VAL A 292 54.61 -19.08 -0.48
C VAL A 292 53.09 -18.89 -0.32
N LEU A 293 52.35 -18.96 -1.44
CA LEU A 293 50.90 -18.88 -1.51
C LEU A 293 50.19 -20.03 -0.78
N SER A 294 50.73 -21.25 -0.85
CA SER A 294 50.15 -22.40 -0.13
C SER A 294 50.27 -22.26 1.39
N THR A 295 51.38 -21.69 1.86
CA THR A 295 51.60 -21.42 3.29
C THR A 295 50.75 -20.22 3.76
N ALA A 296 50.62 -19.20 2.92
CA ALA A 296 49.81 -18.01 3.20
C ALA A 296 48.29 -18.31 3.23
N LEU A 297 47.81 -19.19 2.34
CA LEU A 297 46.42 -19.65 2.33
C LEU A 297 46.14 -20.78 3.32
N GLY A 298 47.14 -21.31 4.03
CA GLY A 298 46.95 -22.42 4.98
C GLY A 298 46.74 -23.79 4.36
N LEU A 299 47.12 -23.96 3.09
CA LEU A 299 46.97 -25.20 2.31
C LEU A 299 47.98 -26.30 2.69
N ALA A 300 49.03 -25.97 3.45
CA ALA A 300 50.06 -26.92 3.87
C ALA A 300 49.63 -27.70 5.13
N GLU A 301 49.18 -28.95 4.95
CA GLU A 301 49.37 -29.97 5.98
C GLU A 301 50.89 -30.16 6.18
N ALA A 302 51.33 -30.42 7.41
CA ALA A 302 52.73 -30.70 7.70
C ALA A 302 53.20 -31.87 6.83
N GLY A 303 54.00 -31.61 5.79
CA GLY A 303 54.56 -32.63 4.91
C GLY A 303 54.31 -32.50 3.40
N GLY A 304 53.71 -31.41 2.91
CA GLY A 304 53.65 -31.14 1.46
C GLY A 304 52.72 -32.05 0.65
N ALA A 305 51.69 -32.62 1.30
CA ALA A 305 50.71 -33.47 0.64
C ALA A 305 49.61 -32.64 -0.05
N GLN A 306 49.21 -33.05 -1.26
CA GLN A 306 48.09 -32.46 -2.01
C GLN A 306 46.79 -32.52 -1.21
N LEU A 307 46.04 -31.42 -1.17
CA LEU A 307 44.76 -31.35 -0.49
C LEU A 307 43.66 -31.89 -1.43
N SER A 308 43.32 -33.17 -1.29
CA SER A 308 42.23 -33.81 -2.03
C SER A 308 40.90 -33.68 -1.29
N LYS A 309 39.90 -33.01 -1.89
CA LYS A 309 38.59 -32.77 -1.27
C LYS A 309 37.44 -33.11 -2.22
N THR A 310 36.31 -33.52 -1.63
CA THR A 310 35.01 -33.60 -2.29
C THR A 310 34.07 -32.68 -1.52
N GLY A 311 33.65 -31.57 -2.14
CA GLY A 311 32.81 -30.55 -1.50
C GLY A 311 33.59 -29.41 -0.82
N THR A 312 33.00 -28.82 0.22
CA THR A 312 33.44 -27.59 0.89
C THR A 312 34.76 -27.72 1.67
N ALA A 313 35.69 -26.77 1.50
CA ALA A 313 36.92 -26.66 2.30
C ALA A 313 37.20 -25.23 2.78
N ASN A 314 37.46 -25.03 4.07
CA ASN A 314 37.82 -23.75 4.68
C ASN A 314 39.32 -23.72 5.01
N LEU A 315 40.06 -22.74 4.50
CA LEU A 315 41.52 -22.81 4.41
C LEU A 315 42.35 -22.11 5.51
N ARG A 316 41.87 -21.04 6.17
CA ARG A 316 42.31 -20.52 7.50
C ARG A 316 41.65 -19.16 7.81
N ASP A 317 41.55 -18.84 9.10
CA ASP A 317 41.06 -17.56 9.65
C ASP A 317 42.24 -16.66 10.06
N GLY A 318 42.19 -15.36 9.74
CA GLY A 318 43.27 -14.41 10.01
C GLY A 318 43.41 -14.07 11.49
N VAL A 319 44.63 -13.90 12.01
CA VAL A 319 44.91 -13.55 13.42
C VAL A 319 45.06 -12.03 13.62
N LEU A 320 44.65 -11.52 14.78
CA LEU A 320 44.66 -10.10 15.15
C LEU A 320 46.08 -9.49 15.31
N GLY A 321 47.09 -10.31 15.55
CA GLY A 321 48.50 -9.90 15.63
C GLY A 321 48.86 -9.09 16.88
N ALA A 322 50.16 -8.89 17.11
CA ALA A 322 50.68 -8.27 18.34
C ALA A 322 50.26 -6.80 18.52
N GLY A 323 49.94 -6.07 17.43
CA GLY A 323 49.50 -4.67 17.46
C GLY A 323 48.00 -4.47 17.74
N GLY A 324 47.19 -5.54 17.68
CA GLY A 324 45.74 -5.47 17.84
C GLY A 324 45.20 -5.92 19.21
N ALA A 325 46.05 -6.43 20.10
CA ALA A 325 45.63 -6.86 21.44
C ALA A 325 45.17 -5.69 22.31
N GLY A 326 44.07 -5.86 23.04
CA GLY A 326 43.46 -4.80 23.84
C GLY A 326 41.97 -5.06 24.09
N ASN A 327 41.18 -4.00 24.22
CA ASN A 327 39.72 -4.09 24.41
C ASN A 327 38.95 -3.54 23.19
N LEU A 328 37.89 -4.24 22.80
CA LEU A 328 36.79 -3.71 22.01
C LEU A 328 35.63 -3.38 22.95
N THR A 329 35.18 -2.15 22.98
CA THR A 329 34.06 -1.67 23.79
C THR A 329 32.82 -1.50 22.90
N LEU A 330 31.72 -2.15 23.26
CA LEU A 330 30.41 -2.00 22.62
C LEU A 330 29.41 -1.47 23.65
N GLY A 331 28.94 -0.24 23.47
CA GLY A 331 28.24 0.50 24.51
C GLY A 331 29.12 0.66 25.76
N SER A 332 28.71 0.06 26.88
CA SER A 332 29.46 0.07 28.16
C SER A 332 30.25 -1.21 28.43
N THR A 333 30.20 -2.20 27.54
CA THR A 333 30.80 -3.53 27.77
C THR A 333 32.15 -3.64 27.08
N ASN A 334 33.18 -4.04 27.82
CA ASN A 334 34.52 -4.28 27.29
C ASN A 334 34.74 -5.78 26.98
N ILE A 335 35.15 -6.07 25.75
CA ILE A 335 35.51 -7.40 25.27
C ILE A 335 37.03 -7.45 25.11
N ALA A 336 37.68 -8.34 25.84
CA ALA A 336 39.14 -8.49 25.81
C ALA A 336 39.61 -9.36 24.62
N LEU A 337 40.51 -8.80 23.82
CA LEU A 337 41.09 -9.45 22.64
C LEU A 337 42.60 -9.60 22.81
N VAL A 338 43.13 -10.75 22.41
CA VAL A 338 44.57 -11.10 22.47
C VAL A 338 45.14 -11.26 21.06
N ALA A 339 46.47 -11.15 20.93
CA ALA A 339 47.16 -11.17 19.64
C ALA A 339 46.97 -12.45 18.83
N THR A 340 46.62 -13.56 19.48
CA THR A 340 46.36 -14.86 18.84
C THR A 340 44.90 -15.08 18.45
N ASP A 341 44.00 -14.16 18.81
CA ASP A 341 42.59 -14.26 18.43
C ASP A 341 42.47 -14.17 16.91
N THR A 342 41.72 -15.11 16.34
CA THR A 342 41.31 -15.08 14.94
C THR A 342 40.01 -14.30 14.76
N LEU A 343 39.63 -13.88 13.55
CA LEU A 343 38.39 -13.12 13.32
C LEU A 343 37.15 -13.88 13.77
N SER A 344 37.09 -15.20 13.58
CA SER A 344 36.05 -16.08 14.08
C SER A 344 36.02 -16.13 15.61
N SER A 345 37.19 -16.14 16.27
CA SER A 345 37.24 -16.05 17.73
C SER A 345 36.78 -14.68 18.26
N VAL A 346 37.05 -13.59 17.53
CA VAL A 346 36.55 -12.24 17.83
C VAL A 346 35.03 -12.19 17.67
N VAL A 347 34.49 -12.73 16.57
CA VAL A 347 33.05 -12.87 16.35
C VAL A 347 32.40 -13.66 17.48
N GLY A 348 33.01 -14.78 17.88
CA GLY A 348 32.55 -15.60 19.00
C GLY A 348 32.53 -14.83 20.33
N LYS A 349 33.58 -14.06 20.63
CA LYS A 349 33.66 -13.23 21.85
C LYS A 349 32.64 -12.10 21.87
N VAL A 350 32.36 -11.46 20.73
CA VAL A 350 31.32 -10.43 20.62
C VAL A 350 29.94 -11.05 20.78
N ASN A 351 29.64 -12.14 20.07
CA ASN A 351 28.34 -12.80 20.13
C ASN A 351 28.03 -13.42 21.50
N ALA A 352 29.06 -13.81 22.26
CA ALA A 352 28.88 -14.23 23.65
C ALA A 352 28.35 -13.10 24.55
N GLN A 353 28.49 -11.83 24.14
CA GLN A 353 28.02 -10.65 24.87
C GLN A 353 26.77 -10.00 24.24
N THR A 354 26.15 -10.61 23.22
CA THR A 354 24.95 -10.08 22.56
C THR A 354 23.79 -9.84 23.53
N GLY A 355 23.61 -10.71 24.53
CA GLY A 355 22.54 -10.57 25.53
C GLY A 355 22.65 -9.30 26.38
N THR A 356 23.85 -8.72 26.50
CA THR A 356 24.10 -7.49 27.26
C THR A 356 24.27 -6.27 26.37
N THR A 357 24.89 -6.44 25.20
CA THR A 357 25.20 -5.33 24.28
C THR A 357 24.12 -5.07 23.24
N GLY A 358 23.27 -6.06 22.93
CA GLY A 358 22.33 -6.00 21.81
C GLY A 358 23.00 -5.97 20.43
N VAL A 359 24.32 -6.17 20.37
CA VAL A 359 25.13 -6.16 19.14
C VAL A 359 25.50 -7.59 18.78
N THR A 360 25.25 -7.99 17.54
CA THR A 360 25.76 -9.23 16.94
C THR A 360 26.94 -8.93 16.04
N ALA A 361 27.88 -9.86 15.99
CA ALA A 361 29.01 -9.86 15.08
C ALA A 361 28.84 -10.95 14.02
N SER A 362 29.22 -10.61 12.79
CA SER A 362 29.34 -11.53 11.66
C SER A 362 30.52 -11.10 10.80
N ILE A 363 30.82 -11.86 9.76
CA ILE A 363 31.83 -11.49 8.77
C ILE A 363 31.10 -11.07 7.50
N ASP A 364 31.43 -9.90 6.97
CA ASP A 364 30.85 -9.44 5.72
C ASP A 364 31.43 -10.27 4.56
N SER A 365 30.58 -11.06 3.89
CA SER A 365 30.99 -11.98 2.84
C SER A 365 31.60 -11.30 1.62
N ALA A 366 31.41 -10.00 1.44
CA ALA A 366 31.97 -9.24 0.32
C ALA A 366 33.34 -8.64 0.62
N THR A 367 33.70 -8.46 1.89
CA THR A 367 34.96 -7.82 2.28
C THR A 367 35.85 -8.67 3.19
N GLY A 368 35.32 -9.76 3.75
CA GLY A 368 36.03 -10.59 4.73
C GLY A 368 36.28 -9.89 6.07
N GLN A 369 35.60 -8.76 6.34
CA GLN A 369 35.83 -7.94 7.53
C GLN A 369 34.77 -8.19 8.62
N LEU A 370 35.13 -7.83 9.86
CA LEU A 370 34.18 -7.83 10.97
C LEU A 370 33.02 -6.88 10.66
N LYS A 371 31.80 -7.39 10.79
CA LYS A 371 30.56 -6.65 10.69
C LYS A 371 29.80 -6.75 11.99
N LEU A 372 29.44 -5.59 12.54
CA LEU A 372 28.61 -5.49 13.73
C LEU A 372 27.22 -5.01 13.33
N ASN A 373 26.20 -5.62 13.93
CA ASN A 373 24.80 -5.35 13.66
C ASN A 373 24.03 -5.21 14.96
N SER A 374 23.07 -4.29 15.01
CA SER A 374 22.14 -4.17 16.13
C SER A 374 20.80 -3.60 15.67
N ALA A 375 19.72 -3.99 16.33
CA ALA A 375 18.39 -3.40 16.11
C ALA A 375 18.26 -1.97 16.69
N ALA A 376 19.22 -1.53 17.50
CA ALA A 376 19.30 -0.18 18.07
C ALA A 376 20.62 0.50 17.67
N GLY A 377 20.70 1.82 17.82
CA GLY A 377 21.99 2.52 17.74
C GLY A 377 22.94 2.07 18.86
N PHE A 378 24.23 2.02 18.59
CA PHE A 378 25.25 1.58 19.55
C PHE A 378 26.57 2.31 19.38
N ASP A 379 27.35 2.41 20.47
CA ASP A 379 28.68 3.01 20.45
C ASP A 379 29.75 1.93 20.25
N VAL A 380 30.71 2.22 19.37
CA VAL A 380 31.94 1.44 19.22
C VAL A 380 33.10 2.24 19.80
N GLY A 381 33.84 1.64 20.74
CA GLY A 381 35.02 2.22 21.37
C GLY A 381 36.04 1.13 21.72
N GLY A 382 37.15 1.48 22.36
CA GLY A 382 38.15 0.52 22.83
C GLY A 382 39.59 1.02 22.65
N THR A 383 40.55 0.11 22.79
CA THR A 383 41.99 0.41 22.61
C THR A 383 42.23 0.78 21.15
N ALA A 384 42.91 1.92 20.91
CA ALA A 384 43.12 2.43 19.55
C ALA A 384 43.70 1.37 18.61
N GLY A 385 44.75 0.65 19.04
CA GLY A 385 45.38 -0.44 18.29
C GLY A 385 44.43 -1.60 17.96
N THR A 386 43.51 -1.94 18.87
CA THR A 386 42.47 -2.96 18.67
C THR A 386 41.41 -2.48 17.68
N LEU A 387 40.99 -1.21 17.73
CA LEU A 387 39.98 -0.68 16.81
C LEU A 387 40.54 -0.57 15.39
N THR A 388 41.75 -0.01 15.23
CA THR A 388 42.46 -0.07 13.96
C THR A 388 42.73 -1.50 13.52
N GLY A 389 43.01 -2.38 14.48
CA GLY A 389 43.13 -3.83 14.28
C GLY A 389 41.90 -4.38 13.60
N LEU A 390 40.71 -4.10 14.12
CA LEU A 390 39.42 -4.58 13.61
C LEU A 390 38.87 -3.80 12.41
N GLY A 391 39.59 -2.80 11.90
CA GLY A 391 39.10 -1.88 10.87
C GLY A 391 37.96 -0.98 11.34
N LEU A 392 37.75 -0.85 12.65
CA LEU A 392 36.67 -0.07 13.25
C LEU A 392 37.18 1.33 13.62
N THR A 393 36.30 2.33 13.51
CA THR A 393 36.55 3.67 14.03
C THR A 393 35.67 3.90 15.25
N ALA A 394 36.23 4.53 16.30
CA ALA A 394 35.47 4.86 17.49
C ALA A 394 34.36 5.88 17.14
N GLY A 395 33.14 5.63 17.62
CA GLY A 395 32.02 6.52 17.39
C GLY A 395 30.67 5.83 17.56
N SER A 396 29.63 6.66 17.60
CA SER A 396 28.25 6.23 17.67
C SER A 396 27.76 5.77 16.30
N VAL A 397 27.33 4.51 16.21
CA VAL A 397 26.65 3.95 15.05
C VAL A 397 25.16 4.17 15.25
N ALA A 398 24.62 5.21 14.61
CA ALA A 398 23.20 5.52 14.66
C ALA A 398 22.43 4.72 13.60
N ILE A 399 21.17 4.37 13.91
CA ILE A 399 20.17 4.10 12.88
C ILE A 399 19.83 5.46 12.26
N ALA A 400 19.69 5.54 10.94
CA ALA A 400 19.27 6.78 10.29
C ALA A 400 18.04 7.33 11.03
N PRO A 401 17.98 8.64 11.36
CA PRO A 401 16.84 9.18 12.06
C PRO A 401 15.61 8.91 11.20
N GLN A 402 14.73 8.02 11.67
CA GLN A 402 13.35 8.10 11.23
C GLN A 402 12.90 9.51 11.59
N THR A 403 12.11 10.17 10.76
CA THR A 403 11.42 11.39 11.20
C THR A 403 10.42 10.94 12.27
N THR A 404 10.90 10.82 13.51
CA THR A 404 10.25 10.15 14.63
C THR A 404 9.27 11.09 15.28
N GLY A 405 8.21 11.44 14.57
CA GLY A 405 6.98 11.78 15.24
C GLY A 405 6.07 12.78 14.57
N LEU A 406 4.94 13.00 15.22
CA LEU A 406 3.87 13.85 14.73
C LEU A 406 4.36 15.28 14.47
N ALA A 407 4.06 15.82 13.28
CA ALA A 407 4.42 17.19 12.91
C ALA A 407 3.75 18.27 13.80
N SER A 408 2.64 17.92 14.45
CA SER A 408 1.88 18.74 15.39
C SER A 408 1.19 17.83 16.41
N ALA A 409 0.83 18.36 17.58
CA ALA A 409 0.02 17.60 18.54
C ALA A 409 -1.26 17.07 17.90
N ALA A 410 -1.64 15.84 18.22
CA ALA A 410 -2.78 15.13 17.65
C ALA A 410 -3.65 14.52 18.76
N SER A 411 -4.96 14.39 18.52
CA SER A 411 -5.88 13.73 19.44
C SER A 411 -6.86 12.83 18.69
N ILE A 412 -6.97 11.58 19.12
CA ILE A 412 -7.88 10.59 18.52
C ILE A 412 -8.81 10.04 19.60
N ASP A 413 -10.04 9.71 19.22
CA ASP A 413 -11.02 9.04 20.06
C ASP A 413 -11.15 7.57 19.64
N ILE A 414 -10.95 6.65 20.58
CA ILE A 414 -11.12 5.20 20.40
C ILE A 414 -12.21 4.74 21.34
N ASN A 415 -13.31 4.19 20.79
CA ASN A 415 -14.47 3.70 21.57
C ASN A 415 -14.98 4.72 22.60
N GLY A 416 -14.97 6.01 22.24
CA GLY A 416 -15.44 7.10 23.09
C GLY A 416 -14.43 7.61 24.13
N THR A 417 -13.20 7.08 24.15
CA THR A 417 -12.11 7.55 24.99
C THR A 417 -11.10 8.35 24.17
N THR A 418 -10.76 9.56 24.63
CA THR A 418 -9.79 10.44 23.97
C THR A 418 -8.35 10.10 24.37
N PHE A 419 -7.48 9.98 23.38
CA PHE A 419 -6.03 9.89 23.53
C PHE A 419 -5.38 11.14 22.93
N ASN A 420 -4.40 11.68 23.65
CA ASN A 420 -3.67 12.88 23.26
C ASN A 420 -2.20 12.54 23.02
N PHE A 421 -1.66 13.03 21.90
CA PHE A 421 -0.29 12.86 21.46
C PHE A 421 0.38 14.22 21.27
N ALA A 422 1.62 14.36 21.71
CA ALA A 422 2.41 15.57 21.56
C ALA A 422 3.08 15.64 20.18
N GLN A 423 3.50 16.85 19.80
CA GLN A 423 4.38 17.05 18.64
C GLN A 423 5.70 16.31 18.88
N GLY A 424 6.14 15.51 17.91
CA GLY A 424 7.35 14.71 18.02
C GLY A 424 7.16 13.36 18.70
N ASP A 425 5.95 12.97 19.12
CA ASP A 425 5.69 11.60 19.56
C ASP A 425 5.84 10.63 18.39
N ASP A 426 6.69 9.62 18.55
CA ASP A 426 6.90 8.56 17.57
C ASP A 426 5.81 7.47 17.66
N LEU A 427 5.79 6.57 16.68
CA LEU A 427 4.75 5.55 16.60
C LEU A 427 4.77 4.58 17.80
N ASP A 428 5.94 4.30 18.36
CA ASP A 428 6.08 3.44 19.54
C ASP A 428 5.53 4.11 20.80
N SER A 429 5.75 5.42 20.94
CA SER A 429 5.16 6.24 22.01
C SER A 429 3.64 6.36 21.87
N ILE A 430 3.13 6.50 20.63
CA ILE A 430 1.69 6.51 20.34
C ILE A 430 1.06 5.16 20.69
N VAL A 431 1.69 4.04 20.30
CA VAL A 431 1.25 2.68 20.64
C VAL A 431 1.24 2.47 22.15
N ALA A 432 2.29 2.90 22.85
CA ALA A 432 2.36 2.80 24.30
C ALA A 432 1.26 3.64 24.98
N ASN A 433 0.99 4.85 24.48
CA ASN A 433 -0.05 5.73 25.00
C ASN A 433 -1.44 5.10 24.82
N ILE A 434 -1.76 4.52 23.66
CA ILE A 434 -3.04 3.84 23.42
C ILE A 434 -3.20 2.60 24.32
N ASN A 435 -2.17 1.76 24.44
CA ASN A 435 -2.25 0.53 25.23
C ASN A 435 -2.27 0.78 26.75
N ASN A 436 -1.61 1.83 27.21
CA ASN A 436 -1.37 2.08 28.64
C ASN A 436 -2.05 3.37 29.14
N ASN A 437 -2.88 4.03 28.33
CA ASN A 437 -3.50 5.31 28.64
C ASN A 437 -2.49 6.37 29.12
N GLY A 438 -1.48 6.63 28.28
CA GLY A 438 -0.32 7.46 28.63
C GLY A 438 0.64 6.74 29.60
N ALA A 439 0.90 7.35 30.75
CA ALA A 439 1.83 6.83 31.79
C ALA A 439 1.17 5.84 32.77
N GLY A 440 0.03 5.23 32.40
CA GLY A 440 -0.68 4.26 33.21
C GLY A 440 0.02 2.89 33.28
N ALA A 441 -0.54 1.98 34.07
CA ALA A 441 -0.08 0.60 34.13
C ALA A 441 -0.23 -0.11 32.78
N VAL A 442 0.63 -1.09 32.50
CA VAL A 442 0.62 -1.85 31.25
C VAL A 442 -0.77 -2.45 30.99
N GLY A 443 -1.36 -2.14 29.84
CA GLY A 443 -2.68 -2.63 29.41
C GLY A 443 -3.89 -1.86 29.95
N SER A 444 -3.68 -0.77 30.69
CA SER A 444 -4.80 0.03 31.23
C SER A 444 -5.64 0.74 30.16
N GLY A 445 -5.03 1.16 29.04
CA GLY A 445 -5.75 1.71 27.89
C GLY A 445 -6.50 0.64 27.10
N THR A 446 -5.92 -0.56 26.98
CA THR A 446 -6.60 -1.73 26.41
C THR A 446 -7.81 -2.14 27.24
N ALA A 447 -7.71 -2.11 28.56
CA ALA A 447 -8.85 -2.40 29.44
C ALA A 447 -9.96 -1.36 29.33
N LEU A 448 -9.62 -0.09 29.08
CA LEU A 448 -10.58 1.02 28.97
C LEU A 448 -11.33 1.02 27.64
N THR A 449 -10.62 0.72 26.54
CA THR A 449 -11.16 0.83 25.18
C THR A 449 -11.57 -0.50 24.57
N GLY A 450 -11.05 -1.62 25.08
CA GLY A 450 -11.15 -2.93 24.43
C GLY A 450 -10.23 -3.09 23.22
N VAL A 451 -9.27 -2.18 23.00
CA VAL A 451 -8.42 -2.14 21.80
C VAL A 451 -6.94 -2.24 22.16
N THR A 452 -6.20 -3.04 21.40
CA THR A 452 -4.73 -3.14 21.48
C THR A 452 -4.11 -2.53 20.23
N ALA A 453 -3.19 -1.60 20.41
CA ALA A 453 -2.37 -1.00 19.37
C ALA A 453 -1.04 -1.74 19.20
N LYS A 454 -0.54 -1.80 17.97
CA LYS A 454 0.81 -2.31 17.63
C LYS A 454 1.43 -1.45 16.53
N ASN A 455 2.74 -1.24 16.59
CA ASN A 455 3.53 -0.79 15.45
C ASN A 455 3.87 -2.00 14.57
N ASP A 456 3.32 -2.04 13.36
CA ASP A 456 3.64 -3.04 12.36
C ASP A 456 4.40 -2.36 11.21
N ASN A 457 5.73 -2.46 11.24
CA ASN A 457 6.63 -1.90 10.22
C ASN A 457 6.37 -0.41 9.89
N GLY A 458 6.11 0.42 10.91
CA GLY A 458 5.87 1.85 10.73
C GLY A 458 4.39 2.22 10.51
N ARG A 459 3.47 1.26 10.64
CA ARG A 459 2.01 1.49 10.60
C ARG A 459 1.38 1.21 11.96
N LEU A 460 0.51 2.11 12.41
CA LEU A 460 -0.37 1.88 13.56
C LEU A 460 -1.44 0.85 13.19
N VAL A 461 -1.47 -0.28 13.89
CA VAL A 461 -2.50 -1.31 13.76
C VAL A 461 -3.28 -1.39 15.07
N LEU A 462 -4.61 -1.34 14.98
CA LEU A 462 -5.52 -1.46 16.12
C LEU A 462 -6.31 -2.77 16.00
N THR A 463 -6.28 -3.59 17.05
CA THR A 463 -6.95 -4.89 17.12
C THR A 463 -7.90 -4.92 18.31
N SER A 464 -9.10 -5.46 18.11
CA SER A 464 -10.07 -5.63 19.19
C SER A 464 -9.61 -6.75 20.13
N ALA A 465 -9.42 -6.44 21.41
CA ALA A 465 -8.98 -7.38 22.44
C ALA A 465 -10.16 -8.10 23.13
N ASN A 466 -11.35 -7.49 23.10
CA ASN A 466 -12.56 -8.00 23.75
C ASN A 466 -13.66 -8.43 22.75
N GLY A 467 -13.36 -8.46 21.45
CA GLY A 467 -14.28 -8.85 20.40
C GLY A 467 -15.38 -7.82 20.10
N GLN A 468 -15.27 -6.60 20.63
CA GLN A 468 -16.19 -5.49 20.32
C GLN A 468 -15.69 -4.68 19.13
N ASP A 469 -16.60 -3.97 18.46
CA ASP A 469 -16.28 -3.08 17.36
C ASP A 469 -15.30 -1.97 17.79
N ILE A 470 -14.46 -1.55 16.85
CA ILE A 470 -13.53 -0.44 17.05
C ILE A 470 -14.10 0.80 16.37
N LYS A 471 -14.58 1.74 17.17
CA LYS A 471 -15.00 3.06 16.71
C LYS A 471 -13.85 4.04 16.83
N LEU A 472 -13.49 4.66 15.70
CA LEU A 472 -12.42 5.64 15.60
C LEU A 472 -12.98 6.98 15.11
N ASP A 473 -12.76 8.03 15.90
CA ASP A 473 -13.14 9.39 15.58
C ASP A 473 -11.96 10.34 15.85
N ASN A 474 -11.93 11.48 15.16
CA ASN A 474 -10.97 12.54 15.49
C ASN A 474 -11.34 13.12 16.86
N GLY A 475 -10.32 13.37 17.70
CA GLY A 475 -10.52 14.01 18.99
C GLY A 475 -11.15 15.41 18.86
N SER A 476 -11.59 15.98 19.98
CA SER A 476 -12.16 17.32 19.99
C SER A 476 -11.08 18.43 19.94
N GLY A 477 -11.39 19.57 19.33
CA GLY A 477 -10.53 20.76 19.31
C GLY A 477 -9.47 20.82 18.19
N LEU A 478 -8.50 21.74 18.32
CA LEU A 478 -7.48 22.00 17.29
C LEU A 478 -6.55 20.80 17.04
N ALA A 479 -6.20 20.07 18.10
CA ALA A 479 -5.38 18.86 18.00
C ALA A 479 -6.15 17.68 17.38
N GLY A 480 -7.47 17.76 17.27
CA GLY A 480 -8.29 16.71 16.67
C GLY A 480 -8.43 16.81 15.14
N GLN A 481 -8.29 18.01 14.57
CA GLN A 481 -8.50 18.21 13.13
C GLN A 481 -7.46 17.46 12.31
N GLY A 482 -7.89 16.39 11.62
CA GLY A 482 -7.01 15.56 10.80
C GLY A 482 -6.06 14.65 11.60
N ALA A 483 -6.30 14.47 12.91
CA ALA A 483 -5.44 13.67 13.77
C ALA A 483 -5.31 12.22 13.32
N LEU A 484 -6.41 11.58 12.92
CA LEU A 484 -6.37 10.19 12.41
C LEU A 484 -5.53 10.09 11.14
N ALA A 485 -5.61 11.08 10.24
CA ALA A 485 -4.81 11.11 9.03
C ALA A 485 -3.31 11.24 9.35
N ALA A 486 -2.96 12.00 10.39
CA ALA A 486 -1.57 12.17 10.85
C ALA A 486 -0.96 10.86 11.40
N VAL A 487 -1.78 9.97 11.97
CA VAL A 487 -1.37 8.62 12.40
C VAL A 487 -1.68 7.52 11.37
N GLY A 488 -2.08 7.91 10.14
CA GLY A 488 -2.31 6.97 9.03
C GLY A 488 -3.57 6.11 9.14
N LEU A 489 -4.57 6.57 9.91
CA LEU A 489 -5.86 5.93 10.12
C LEU A 489 -7.01 6.75 9.49
N ASN A 490 -8.17 6.12 9.32
CA ASN A 490 -9.41 6.75 8.86
C ASN A 490 -10.48 6.64 9.94
N SER A 491 -11.35 7.63 10.04
CA SER A 491 -12.50 7.60 10.96
C SER A 491 -13.54 6.60 10.50
N GLY A 492 -14.19 5.93 11.44
CA GLY A 492 -15.26 4.97 11.17
C GLY A 492 -15.32 3.88 12.23
N THR A 493 -16.30 2.98 12.06
CA THR A 493 -16.46 1.78 12.90
C THR A 493 -15.95 0.58 12.12
N SER A 494 -14.89 -0.06 12.62
CA SER A 494 -14.41 -1.35 12.12
C SER A 494 -15.05 -2.46 12.92
N LYS A 495 -15.76 -3.36 12.24
CA LYS A 495 -16.42 -4.49 12.90
C LYS A 495 -15.40 -5.53 13.36
N ALA A 496 -15.62 -6.10 14.54
CA ALA A 496 -14.82 -7.23 15.00
C ALA A 496 -15.17 -8.49 14.19
N GLY A 497 -14.15 -9.18 13.65
CA GLY A 497 -14.31 -10.42 12.88
C GLY A 497 -13.42 -11.54 13.43
N LEU A 498 -13.76 -12.78 13.05
CA LEU A 498 -13.01 -13.96 13.49
C LEU A 498 -11.54 -13.94 13.02
N VAL A 499 -10.62 -14.38 13.89
CA VAL A 499 -9.17 -14.41 13.58
C VAL A 499 -8.76 -15.63 12.76
N ALA A 500 -9.59 -16.69 12.75
CA ALA A 500 -9.37 -17.94 12.03
C ALA A 500 -10.71 -18.58 11.59
N ASP A 501 -10.64 -19.53 10.66
CA ASP A 501 -11.78 -20.37 10.27
C ASP A 501 -12.21 -21.26 11.45
N THR A 502 -13.49 -21.25 11.79
CA THR A 502 -14.03 -22.02 12.93
C THR A 502 -15.39 -22.63 12.63
N SER A 503 -15.83 -23.58 13.45
CA SER A 503 -17.15 -24.17 13.32
C SER A 503 -17.68 -24.60 14.68
N PHE A 504 -19.00 -24.56 14.85
CA PHE A 504 -19.67 -25.17 15.98
C PHE A 504 -20.95 -25.87 15.53
N SER A 505 -21.39 -26.85 16.32
CA SER A 505 -22.60 -27.60 16.05
C SER A 505 -23.78 -27.07 16.86
N LEU A 506 -24.92 -26.94 16.19
CA LEU A 506 -26.22 -26.61 16.77
C LEU A 506 -27.16 -27.77 16.47
N ASN A 507 -27.69 -28.42 17.52
CA ASN A 507 -28.60 -29.55 17.38
C ASN A 507 -28.08 -30.67 16.47
N GLY A 508 -26.76 -30.91 16.51
CA GLY A 508 -26.08 -31.97 15.75
C GLY A 508 -25.73 -31.60 14.31
N LEU A 509 -26.06 -30.39 13.84
CA LEU A 509 -25.67 -29.87 12.53
C LEU A 509 -24.54 -28.84 12.67
N GLU A 510 -23.51 -28.96 11.83
CA GLU A 510 -22.32 -28.10 11.89
C GLU A 510 -22.52 -26.81 11.09
N VAL A 511 -22.28 -25.67 11.74
CA VAL A 511 -22.22 -24.33 11.13
C VAL A 511 -20.76 -23.91 11.03
N LYS A 512 -20.32 -23.54 9.82
CA LYS A 512 -18.93 -23.16 9.52
C LYS A 512 -18.83 -21.65 9.29
N PHE A 513 -17.80 -21.06 9.87
CA PHE A 513 -17.45 -19.65 9.78
C PHE A 513 -16.03 -19.51 9.26
N LYS A 514 -15.79 -18.45 8.50
CA LYS A 514 -14.49 -18.12 7.94
C LYS A 514 -13.82 -17.03 8.76
N LYS A 515 -12.49 -16.99 8.67
CA LYS A 515 -11.69 -15.86 9.14
C LYS A 515 -12.26 -14.56 8.54
N GLY A 516 -12.52 -13.59 9.41
CA GLY A 516 -13.07 -12.29 9.06
C GLY A 516 -14.60 -12.20 9.10
N ASP A 517 -15.33 -13.30 9.34
CA ASP A 517 -16.78 -13.23 9.53
C ASP A 517 -17.10 -12.38 10.78
N ASP A 518 -17.97 -11.39 10.61
CA ASP A 518 -18.49 -10.53 11.68
C ASP A 518 -19.72 -11.15 12.35
N MET A 519 -20.17 -10.58 13.48
CA MET A 519 -21.32 -11.11 14.23
C MET A 519 -22.61 -11.19 13.40
N ASP A 520 -22.80 -10.28 12.45
CA ASP A 520 -23.96 -10.29 11.55
C ASP A 520 -23.88 -11.47 10.55
N SER A 521 -22.71 -11.72 9.99
CA SER A 521 -22.44 -12.85 9.10
C SER A 521 -22.56 -14.19 9.82
N ILE A 522 -22.14 -14.24 11.09
CA ILE A 522 -22.30 -15.39 11.98
C ILE A 522 -23.80 -15.65 12.24
N ALA A 523 -24.57 -14.62 12.61
CA ALA A 523 -26.01 -14.74 12.82
C ALA A 523 -26.75 -15.21 11.54
N ALA A 524 -26.39 -14.66 10.39
CA ALA A 524 -26.94 -15.06 9.10
C ALA A 524 -26.61 -16.52 8.76
N SER A 525 -25.38 -16.97 9.03
CA SER A 525 -24.96 -18.35 8.78
C SER A 525 -25.67 -19.35 9.68
N ILE A 526 -25.97 -18.97 10.93
CA ILE A 526 -26.79 -19.80 11.84
C ILE A 526 -28.23 -19.89 11.34
N ASN A 527 -28.84 -18.75 10.97
CA ASN A 527 -30.20 -18.72 10.43
C ASN A 527 -30.32 -19.50 9.10
N ALA A 528 -29.25 -19.55 8.29
CA ALA A 528 -29.21 -20.28 7.03
C ALA A 528 -28.96 -21.79 7.21
N ALA A 529 -28.36 -22.23 8.31
CA ALA A 529 -27.97 -23.62 8.53
C ALA A 529 -29.14 -24.57 8.86
N CYS A 530 -30.40 -24.08 8.85
CA CYS A 530 -31.62 -24.88 9.06
C CYS A 530 -31.59 -25.78 10.31
N THR A 531 -30.99 -25.30 11.40
CA THR A 531 -30.77 -26.08 12.64
C THR A 531 -31.96 -26.05 13.60
N GLY A 532 -33.04 -25.33 13.25
CA GLY A 532 -34.17 -25.05 14.13
C GLY A 532 -33.87 -23.97 15.19
N VAL A 533 -32.75 -23.25 15.05
CA VAL A 533 -32.32 -22.16 15.93
C VAL A 533 -32.21 -20.87 15.14
N ASN A 534 -32.86 -19.83 15.63
CA ASN A 534 -32.79 -18.47 15.10
C ASN A 534 -31.77 -17.66 15.91
N ALA A 535 -30.84 -17.00 15.24
CA ALA A 535 -29.86 -16.10 15.86
C ALA A 535 -30.21 -14.64 15.58
N SER A 536 -30.13 -13.79 16.61
CA SER A 536 -30.29 -12.35 16.51
C SER A 536 -29.19 -11.63 17.29
N LEU A 537 -28.68 -10.54 16.71
CA LEU A 537 -27.74 -9.66 17.39
C LEU A 537 -28.50 -8.73 18.34
N VAL A 538 -28.10 -8.71 19.61
CA VAL A 538 -28.59 -7.77 20.61
C VAL A 538 -27.46 -6.83 20.97
N VAL A 539 -27.63 -5.55 20.64
CA VAL A 539 -26.65 -4.48 20.93
C VAL A 539 -27.13 -3.73 22.17
N ASN A 540 -26.34 -3.77 23.25
CA ASN A 540 -26.60 -3.03 24.48
C ASN A 540 -25.38 -2.16 24.85
N ALA A 541 -25.55 -0.84 24.89
CA ALA A 541 -24.58 0.12 25.45
C ALA A 541 -23.08 -0.20 25.18
N GLY A 542 -22.72 -0.47 23.93
CA GLY A 542 -21.33 -0.74 23.52
C GLY A 542 -20.88 -2.20 23.61
N SER A 543 -21.76 -3.13 23.99
CA SER A 543 -21.54 -4.57 23.83
C SER A 543 -22.54 -5.19 22.87
N SER A 544 -22.01 -5.90 21.87
CA SER A 544 -22.78 -6.72 20.94
C SER A 544 -22.80 -8.16 21.45
N THR A 545 -23.99 -8.74 21.60
CA THR A 545 -24.19 -10.12 22.06
C THR A 545 -25.06 -10.90 21.06
N LEU A 546 -24.67 -12.13 20.74
CA LEU A 546 -25.44 -12.99 19.84
C LEU A 546 -26.44 -13.81 20.67
N SER A 547 -27.74 -13.56 20.49
CA SER A 547 -28.82 -14.27 21.17
C SER A 547 -29.38 -15.36 20.26
N LEU A 548 -29.59 -16.56 20.81
CA LEU A 548 -30.16 -17.72 20.10
C LEU A 548 -31.58 -18.00 20.64
N PHE A 549 -32.52 -18.25 19.74
CA PHE A 549 -33.92 -18.55 20.02
C PHE A 549 -34.32 -19.82 19.29
N ALA A 550 -35.10 -20.69 19.91
CA ALA A 550 -35.65 -21.89 19.27
C ALA A 550 -36.93 -22.31 19.98
N ASP A 551 -37.83 -22.94 19.24
CA ASP A 551 -39.06 -23.56 19.79
C ASP A 551 -38.77 -24.91 20.48
N GLN A 552 -37.53 -25.40 20.39
CA GLN A 552 -37.04 -26.66 20.95
C GLN A 552 -35.73 -26.44 21.70
N ASP A 553 -35.34 -27.41 22.54
CA ASP A 553 -34.09 -27.35 23.29
C ASP A 553 -32.87 -27.13 22.36
N ILE A 554 -32.02 -26.17 22.73
CA ILE A 554 -30.79 -25.87 21.99
C ILE A 554 -29.64 -26.68 22.61
N THR A 555 -28.98 -27.49 21.79
CA THR A 555 -27.72 -28.16 22.12
C THR A 555 -26.59 -27.54 21.31
N VAL A 556 -25.55 -27.09 22.01
CA VAL A 556 -24.36 -26.48 21.40
C VAL A 556 -23.14 -27.33 21.73
N ALA A 557 -22.35 -27.68 20.72
CA ALA A 557 -21.06 -28.36 20.91
C ALA A 557 -20.03 -27.82 19.91
N ASP A 558 -18.75 -27.98 20.20
CA ASP A 558 -17.69 -27.61 19.26
C ASP A 558 -17.83 -28.38 17.93
N GLY A 559 -17.47 -27.71 16.84
CA GLY A 559 -17.45 -28.30 15.50
C GLY A 559 -16.21 -29.16 15.28
N SER A 560 -16.02 -29.62 14.04
CA SER A 560 -14.91 -30.50 13.65
C SER A 560 -13.50 -29.95 13.94
N ASN A 561 -13.36 -28.63 14.11
CA ASN A 561 -12.10 -27.96 14.44
C ASN A 561 -11.87 -27.68 15.95
N GLY A 562 -12.79 -28.11 16.83
CA GLY A 562 -12.59 -28.17 18.29
C GLY A 562 -12.36 -26.86 19.06
N THR A 563 -12.47 -25.71 18.40
CA THR A 563 -12.14 -24.38 18.98
C THR A 563 -13.23 -23.33 18.72
N GLY A 564 -14.35 -23.70 18.12
CA GLY A 564 -15.38 -22.76 17.68
C GLY A 564 -16.10 -22.05 18.81
N LEU A 565 -16.40 -22.76 19.91
CA LEU A 565 -17.01 -22.17 21.10
C LEU A 565 -16.09 -21.15 21.76
N ALA A 566 -14.79 -21.47 21.88
CA ALA A 566 -13.80 -20.58 22.49
C ALA A 566 -13.53 -19.34 21.62
N ALA A 567 -13.47 -19.50 20.30
CA ALA A 567 -13.27 -18.42 19.34
C ALA A 567 -14.45 -17.44 19.28
N LEU A 568 -15.65 -17.89 19.64
CA LEU A 568 -16.85 -17.07 19.76
C LEU A 568 -17.09 -16.56 21.20
N GLY A 569 -16.15 -16.79 22.12
CA GLY A 569 -16.24 -16.35 23.52
C GLY A 569 -17.26 -17.13 24.38
N LEU A 570 -17.81 -18.23 23.89
CA LEU A 570 -18.77 -19.09 24.58
C LEU A 570 -18.05 -20.11 25.48
N THR A 571 -17.17 -19.66 26.38
CA THR A 571 -16.40 -20.56 27.25
C THR A 571 -17.22 -21.23 28.37
N ALA A 572 -18.50 -20.87 28.55
CA ALA A 572 -19.34 -21.34 29.66
C ALA A 572 -20.65 -22.05 29.25
N VAL A 573 -20.90 -22.31 27.96
CA VAL A 573 -22.19 -22.86 27.48
C VAL A 573 -22.01 -24.19 26.74
N ALA A 574 -21.28 -25.14 27.31
CA ALA A 574 -21.50 -26.54 27.00
C ALA A 574 -22.71 -27.01 27.81
N GLY A 575 -23.92 -26.66 27.37
CA GLY A 575 -25.14 -26.89 28.14
C GLY A 575 -26.41 -26.81 27.30
N LYS A 576 -27.38 -27.66 27.63
CA LYS A 576 -28.71 -27.69 27.05
C LYS A 576 -29.51 -26.50 27.59
N SER A 577 -29.95 -25.59 26.72
CA SER A 577 -30.94 -24.57 27.12
C SER A 577 -32.34 -25.14 26.91
N SER A 578 -33.12 -25.27 27.98
CA SER A 578 -34.51 -25.71 27.88
C SER A 578 -35.39 -24.61 27.29
N ALA A 579 -36.23 -24.95 26.32
CA ALA A 579 -37.24 -24.04 25.80
C ALA A 579 -38.26 -23.66 26.90
N VAL A 580 -38.66 -22.39 26.97
CA VAL A 580 -39.75 -21.95 27.85
C VAL A 580 -41.06 -22.18 27.09
N GLU A 581 -41.80 -23.23 27.44
CA GLU A 581 -43.16 -23.43 26.92
C GLU A 581 -44.08 -22.30 27.44
N LEU A 582 -44.51 -21.42 26.54
CA LEU A 582 -45.68 -20.57 26.78
C LEU A 582 -46.93 -21.40 26.43
N GLU A 583 -47.47 -22.11 27.41
CA GLU A 583 -48.82 -22.68 27.30
C GLU A 583 -49.84 -21.55 27.17
N SER A 584 -50.20 -21.16 25.95
CA SER A 584 -51.49 -20.52 25.71
C SER A 584 -52.53 -21.62 25.57
N THR A 585 -53.09 -22.08 26.69
CA THR A 585 -54.28 -22.93 26.70
C THR A 585 -55.45 -22.16 26.08
N VAL A 586 -55.80 -22.48 24.84
CA VAL A 586 -56.99 -21.94 24.16
C VAL A 586 -58.21 -22.74 24.61
N SER A 587 -58.69 -22.50 25.84
CA SER A 587 -59.82 -23.28 26.39
C SER A 587 -61.21 -22.71 26.07
N TYR A 588 -61.35 -21.54 25.43
CA TYR A 588 -62.67 -21.02 25.03
C TYR A 588 -62.65 -20.17 23.76
N LEU A 589 -62.61 -20.80 22.58
CA LEU A 589 -63.08 -20.18 21.34
C LEU A 589 -64.51 -20.68 21.04
N ASN A 590 -65.51 -19.91 21.48
CA ASN A 590 -66.89 -20.11 21.09
C ASN A 590 -67.14 -19.40 19.75
N ILE A 591 -67.32 -20.17 18.68
CA ILE A 591 -67.35 -19.70 17.28
C ILE A 591 -68.74 -19.19 16.84
N THR A 592 -69.61 -18.77 17.77
CA THR A 592 -70.99 -18.37 17.43
C THR A 592 -71.33 -16.91 17.68
N ASP A 593 -70.39 -16.08 18.13
CA ASP A 593 -70.62 -14.63 18.23
C ASP A 593 -69.60 -13.85 17.37
N ALA A 594 -70.10 -13.18 16.34
CA ALA A 594 -69.29 -12.45 15.36
C ALA A 594 -68.66 -11.16 15.94
N GLN A 595 -68.86 -10.88 17.23
CA GLN A 595 -68.37 -9.66 17.87
C GLN A 595 -66.99 -9.79 18.51
N SER A 596 -66.41 -11.01 18.55
CA SER A 596 -65.06 -11.25 19.12
C SER A 596 -63.95 -11.43 18.06
N ALA A 597 -64.26 -11.20 16.78
CA ALA A 597 -63.28 -11.24 15.69
C ALA A 597 -62.94 -9.80 15.24
N GLN A 598 -62.20 -9.08 16.09
CA GLN A 598 -61.34 -7.96 15.67
C GLN A 598 -59.99 -8.08 16.34
#